data_AF-D3AVC8-F1
#
_entry.id   AF-D3AVC8-F1
#
_cell.length_a   1.000
_cell.length_b   1.000
_cell.length_c   1.000
_cell.angle_alpha   90.00
_cell.angle_beta   90.00
_cell.angle_gamma   90.00
#
_symmetry.space_group_name_H-M   'P 1'
#
loop_
_entity.id
_entity.type
_entity.pdbx_description
1 polymer ?
#
loop_
_entity_poly.entity_id
_entity_poly.type
_entity_poly.pdbx_seq_one_letter_code
_entity_poly.pdbx_strand_id
1 'polypeptide(L)'
;MAIAEMIASLSIPTVSLVLGGSHSIGVPLAVSTDYSFIVPTGTMMVHPVRMTGMVIGASQTYEYFEMIQDRILSFVSGHATIAYDQLKRLMLNTEMLTRDLGTVLVGEETVKEGLIDEVGGIKDALRKLYEMMDEVKG
;
A
#
# COMPACT_ATOMS: atom_id res chain seq x y z
N MET A 1 9.39 3.16 3.97
CA MET A 1 8.91 4.24 4.84
C MET A 1 9.50 5.58 4.45
N ALA A 2 10.80 5.87 4.62
CA ALA A 2 11.34 7.22 4.35
C ALA A 2 10.96 7.85 2.99
N ILE A 3 10.99 7.08 1.89
CA ILE A 3 10.57 7.58 0.57
C ILE A 3 9.06 7.87 0.51
N ALA A 4 8.23 7.01 1.10
CA ALA A 4 6.78 7.21 1.13
C ALA A 4 6.42 8.46 1.96
N GLU A 5 7.07 8.65 3.11
CA GLU A 5 6.92 9.87 3.94
C GLU A 5 7.34 11.12 3.17
N MET A 6 8.44 11.04 2.40
CA MET A 6 8.90 12.14 1.56
C MET A 6 7.87 12.48 0.47
N ILE A 7 7.29 11.48 -0.21
CA ILE A 7 6.25 11.70 -1.23
C ILE A 7 4.99 12.31 -0.60
N ALA A 8 4.52 11.76 0.51
CA ALA A 8 3.34 12.25 1.23
C ALA A 8 3.50 13.69 1.76
N SER A 9 4.74 14.17 1.90
CA SER A 9 5.04 15.54 2.34
C SER A 9 5.10 16.57 1.21
N LEU A 10 4.94 16.15 -0.05
CA LEU A 10 4.97 17.06 -1.19
C LEU A 10 3.77 18.03 -1.14
N SER A 11 4.04 19.31 -1.41
CA SER A 11 3.01 20.36 -1.43
C SER A 11 2.38 20.57 -2.81
N ILE A 12 2.59 19.62 -3.73
CA ILE A 12 2.05 19.65 -5.09
C ILE A 12 1.17 18.41 -5.29
N PRO A 13 0.16 18.46 -6.16
CA PRO A 13 -0.63 17.28 -6.48
C PRO A 13 0.25 16.12 -6.95
N THR A 14 -0.05 14.93 -6.43
CA THR A 14 0.66 13.70 -6.74
C THR A 14 -0.30 12.59 -7.12
N VAL A 15 0.09 11.79 -8.11
CA VAL A 15 -0.66 10.61 -8.53
C VAL A 15 0.29 9.42 -8.66
N SER A 16 -0.08 8.29 -8.06
CA SER A 16 0.63 7.02 -8.24
C SER A 16 -0.07 6.13 -9.26
N LEU A 17 0.71 5.26 -9.92
CA LEU A 17 0.19 4.25 -10.83
C LEU A 17 0.91 2.93 -10.64
N VAL A 18 0.17 1.91 -10.22
CA VAL A 18 0.65 0.53 -10.06
C VAL A 18 0.48 -0.22 -11.37
N LEU A 19 1.60 -0.44 -12.08
CA LEU A 19 1.63 -1.09 -13.40
C LEU A 19 1.81 -2.63 -13.36
N GLY A 20 2.24 -3.18 -12.23
CA GLY A 20 2.60 -4.58 -12.06
C GLY A 20 2.42 -5.06 -10.63
N GLY A 21 3.18 -6.07 -10.21
CA GLY A 21 3.13 -6.56 -8.83
C GLY A 21 3.77 -5.59 -7.84
N SER A 22 2.94 -4.97 -7.00
CA SER A 22 3.35 -4.17 -5.86
C SER A 22 3.47 -5.05 -4.62
N HIS A 23 4.71 -5.28 -4.18
CA HIS A 23 5.00 -6.13 -3.03
C HIS A 23 5.67 -5.33 -1.91
N SER A 24 5.28 -5.59 -0.66
CA SER A 24 5.90 -5.02 0.54
C SER A 24 5.96 -3.48 0.50
N ILE A 25 7.12 -2.89 0.21
CA ILE A 25 7.33 -1.43 0.15
C ILE A 25 6.50 -0.74 -0.94
N GLY A 26 6.09 -1.47 -1.97
CA GLY A 26 5.26 -0.93 -3.04
C GLY A 26 3.90 -0.45 -2.55
N VAL A 27 3.35 -1.06 -1.48
CA VAL A 27 2.04 -0.66 -0.94
C VAL A 27 2.11 0.73 -0.28
N PRO A 28 3.01 1.01 0.68
CA PRO A 28 3.20 2.37 1.21
C PRO A 28 3.50 3.42 0.13
N LEU A 29 4.23 3.06 -0.92
CA LEU A 29 4.53 4.00 -2.01
C LEU A 29 3.30 4.32 -2.87
N ALA A 30 2.47 3.31 -3.15
CA ALA A 30 1.26 3.50 -3.94
C ALA A 30 0.25 4.42 -3.22
N VAL A 31 0.12 4.28 -1.90
CA VAL A 31 -0.83 5.09 -1.11
C VAL A 31 -0.25 6.45 -0.68
N SER A 32 1.04 6.70 -0.85
CA SER A 32 1.67 7.96 -0.39
C SER A 32 1.36 9.18 -1.27
N THR A 33 0.54 9.05 -2.31
CA THR A 33 0.14 10.14 -3.20
C THR A 33 -1.32 10.54 -2.97
N ASP A 34 -1.70 11.74 -3.39
CA ASP A 34 -3.06 12.27 -3.20
C ASP A 34 -4.15 11.46 -3.94
N TYR A 35 -3.77 10.78 -5.02
CA TYR A 35 -4.64 9.84 -5.73
C TYR A 35 -3.83 8.68 -6.30
N SER A 36 -4.43 7.50 -6.39
CA SER A 36 -3.74 6.29 -6.79
C SER A 36 -4.53 5.49 -7.82
N PHE A 37 -3.81 4.98 -8.82
CA PHE A 37 -4.33 4.08 -9.83
C PHE A 37 -3.64 2.72 -9.78
N ILE A 38 -4.36 1.67 -10.18
CA ILE A 38 -3.80 0.36 -10.51
C ILE A 38 -4.29 -0.07 -11.89
N VAL A 39 -3.42 -0.65 -12.71
CA VAL A 39 -3.87 -1.24 -13.99
C VAL A 39 -4.73 -2.49 -13.72
N PRO A 40 -5.65 -2.89 -14.61
CA PRO A 40 -6.55 -4.03 -14.36
C PRO A 40 -5.86 -5.35 -13.98
N THR A 41 -4.65 -5.57 -14.48
CA THR A 41 -3.83 -6.76 -14.19
C THR A 41 -2.77 -6.54 -13.10
N GLY A 42 -2.71 -5.34 -12.53
CA GLY A 42 -1.79 -5.01 -11.45
C GLY A 42 -2.18 -5.77 -10.19
N THR A 43 -1.19 -6.06 -9.34
CA THR A 43 -1.44 -6.77 -8.09
C THR A 43 -0.83 -6.03 -6.92
N MET A 44 -1.45 -6.16 -5.75
CA MET A 44 -0.89 -5.70 -4.48
C MET A 44 -0.84 -6.86 -3.50
N MET A 45 0.33 -7.08 -2.91
CA MET A 45 0.53 -8.11 -1.89
C MET A 45 0.65 -7.48 -0.51
N VAL A 46 -0.31 -7.77 0.35
CA VAL A 46 -0.29 -7.40 1.77
C VAL A 46 0.16 -8.63 2.55
N HIS A 47 1.32 -8.56 3.20
CA HIS A 47 1.88 -9.68 3.96
C HIS A 47 2.72 -9.20 5.14
N PRO A 48 2.95 -10.04 6.16
CA PRO A 48 3.74 -9.66 7.33
C PRO A 48 5.20 -9.39 6.95
N VAL A 49 5.86 -8.51 7.70
CA VAL A 49 7.31 -8.32 7.61
C VAL A 49 8.02 -9.63 7.97
N ARG A 50 8.94 -10.07 7.12
CA ARG A 50 9.66 -11.33 7.28
C ARG A 50 11.08 -11.13 7.75
N MET A 51 11.60 -12.15 8.41
CA MET A 51 13.01 -12.31 8.72
C MET A 51 13.57 -13.55 8.02
N THR A 52 14.80 -13.43 7.54
CA THR A 52 15.58 -14.57 7.04
C THR A 52 16.82 -14.72 7.92
N GLY A 53 17.09 -15.93 8.42
CA GLY A 53 18.28 -16.24 9.23
C GLY A 53 17.96 -16.79 10.63
N MET A 54 19.00 -17.03 11.44
CA MET A 54 18.86 -17.52 12.82
C MET A 54 18.34 -16.40 13.72
N VAL A 55 17.09 -16.53 14.15
CA VAL A 55 16.48 -15.62 15.13
C VAL A 55 16.86 -16.13 16.52
N ILE A 56 17.59 -15.32 17.31
CA ILE A 56 17.70 -15.55 18.75
C ILE A 56 16.30 -15.29 19.29
N GLY A 57 15.58 -16.35 19.70
CA GLY A 57 14.16 -16.33 20.07
C GLY A 57 13.85 -15.57 21.36
N ALA A 58 14.35 -14.34 21.47
CA ALA A 58 14.12 -13.43 22.56
C ALA A 58 12.82 -12.65 22.29
N SER A 59 11.99 -12.44 23.32
CA SER A 59 10.71 -11.73 23.22
C SER A 59 10.85 -10.34 22.60
N GLN A 60 11.99 -9.69 22.83
CA GLN A 60 12.34 -8.37 22.29
C GLN A 60 12.36 -8.34 20.76
N THR A 61 12.73 -9.46 20.12
CA THR A 61 12.76 -9.55 18.66
C THR A 61 11.34 -9.60 18.09
N TYR A 62 10.40 -10.27 18.76
CA TYR A 62 8.99 -10.29 18.36
C TYR A 62 8.33 -8.91 18.52
N GLU A 63 8.51 -8.28 19.67
CA GLU A 63 7.98 -6.93 19.96
C GLU A 63 8.45 -5.91 18.90
N TYR A 64 9.73 -5.98 18.52
CA TYR A 64 10.28 -5.11 17.47
C TYR A 64 9.59 -5.30 16.11
N PHE A 65 9.21 -6.52 15.72
CA PHE A 65 8.49 -6.75 14.46
C PHE A 65 7.06 -6.27 14.49
N GLU A 66 6.37 -6.48 15.61
CA GLU A 66 5.04 -5.92 15.78
C GLU A 66 5.08 -4.40 15.67
N MET A 67 6.08 -3.73 16.27
CA MET A 67 6.26 -2.28 16.13
C MET A 67 6.48 -1.84 14.68
N ILE A 68 7.32 -2.55 13.91
CA ILE A 68 7.53 -2.21 12.49
C ILE A 68 6.25 -2.43 11.68
N GLN A 69 5.57 -3.55 11.87
CA GLN A 69 4.33 -3.85 11.18
C GLN A 69 3.26 -2.81 11.49
N ASP A 70 3.07 -2.48 12.76
CA ASP A 70 2.12 -1.48 13.21
C ASP A 70 2.38 -0.11 12.59
N ARG A 71 3.65 0.30 12.51
CA ARG A 71 4.03 1.55 11.84
C ARG A 71 3.67 1.55 10.34
N ILE A 72 3.89 0.44 9.65
CA ILE A 72 3.55 0.32 8.22
C ILE A 72 2.03 0.33 8.04
N LEU A 73 1.31 -0.47 8.82
CA LEU A 73 -0.15 -0.56 8.77
C LEU A 73 -0.78 0.80 9.05
N SER A 74 -0.31 1.50 10.09
CA SER A 74 -0.79 2.84 10.46
C SER A 74 -0.56 3.86 9.36
N PHE A 75 0.62 3.85 8.72
CA PHE A 75 0.89 4.73 7.59
C PHE A 75 -0.06 4.45 6.44
N VAL A 76 -0.23 3.18 6.06
CA VAL A 76 -1.10 2.81 4.92
C VAL A 76 -2.55 3.15 5.21
N SER A 77 -3.09 2.81 6.38
CA SER A 77 -4.48 3.15 6.75
C SER A 77 -4.70 4.66 6.94
N GLY A 78 -3.63 5.42 7.17
CA GLY A 78 -3.71 6.89 7.25
C GLY A 78 -3.71 7.59 5.89
N HIS A 79 -3.27 6.92 4.83
CA HIS A 79 -3.18 7.46 3.47
C HIS A 79 -4.05 6.71 2.45
N ALA A 80 -4.91 5.81 2.93
CA ALA A 80 -5.87 5.06 2.11
C ALA A 80 -7.20 4.96 2.87
N THR A 81 -8.26 4.56 2.19
CA THR A 81 -9.59 4.44 2.80
C THR A 81 -9.79 3.14 3.58
N ILE A 82 -8.91 2.16 3.39
CA ILE A 82 -8.92 0.90 4.12
C ILE A 82 -8.72 1.11 5.64
N ALA A 83 -9.61 0.51 6.43
CA ALA A 83 -9.46 0.52 7.88
C ALA A 83 -8.25 -0.31 8.34
N TYR A 84 -7.54 0.16 9.38
CA TYR A 84 -6.38 -0.53 9.96
C TYR A 84 -6.67 -2.01 10.24
N ASP A 85 -7.80 -2.34 10.89
CA ASP A 85 -8.15 -3.72 11.23
C ASP A 85 -8.41 -4.58 9.99
N GLN A 86 -8.96 -4.00 8.92
CA GLN A 86 -9.14 -4.70 7.66
C GLN A 86 -7.79 -4.98 7.02
N LEU A 87 -6.90 -3.99 6.96
CA LEU A 87 -5.56 -4.17 6.42
C LEU A 87 -4.76 -5.22 7.22
N LYS A 88 -4.88 -5.22 8.54
CA LYS A 88 -4.27 -6.22 9.42
C LYS A 88 -4.84 -7.62 9.18
N ARG A 89 -6.15 -7.76 8.94
CA ARG A 89 -6.77 -9.04 8.55
C ARG A 89 -6.22 -9.55 7.22
N LEU A 90 -6.12 -8.70 6.20
CA LEU A 90 -5.54 -9.07 4.90
C LEU A 90 -4.08 -9.52 5.05
N MET A 91 -3.30 -8.85 5.90
CA MET A 91 -1.91 -9.18 6.18
C MET A 91 -1.74 -10.56 6.84
N LEU A 92 -2.65 -10.92 7.76
CA LEU A 92 -2.60 -12.18 8.52
C LEU A 92 -3.39 -13.32 7.88
N ASN A 93 -3.92 -13.11 6.67
CA ASN A 93 -4.71 -14.11 5.96
C ASN A 93 -3.87 -15.37 5.67
N THR A 94 -4.42 -16.55 5.97
CA THR A 94 -3.79 -17.86 5.74
C THR A 94 -4.42 -18.64 4.59
N GLU A 95 -5.59 -18.20 4.09
CA GLU A 95 -6.39 -18.97 3.13
C GLU A 95 -5.89 -18.81 1.71
N MET A 96 -5.33 -17.64 1.37
CA MET A 96 -4.97 -17.30 0.00
C MET A 96 -3.57 -17.79 -0.39
N LEU A 97 -2.62 -17.76 0.55
CA LEU A 97 -1.24 -18.16 0.31
C LEU A 97 -0.99 -19.51 0.99
N THR A 98 -1.07 -20.60 0.22
CA THR A 98 -0.97 -21.99 0.73
C THR A 98 0.32 -22.34 1.48
N ARG A 99 1.34 -21.47 1.44
CA ARG A 99 2.62 -21.64 2.15
C ARG A 99 3.05 -20.39 2.92
N ASP A 100 2.19 -19.39 3.02
CA ASP A 100 2.56 -18.07 3.52
C ASP A 100 1.39 -17.30 4.15
N LEU A 101 1.71 -16.23 4.86
CA LEU A 101 0.71 -15.28 5.33
C LEU A 101 0.58 -14.14 4.33
N GLY A 102 -0.66 -13.70 4.11
CA GLY A 102 -0.98 -12.51 3.34
C GLY A 102 -2.06 -12.71 2.29
N THR A 103 -2.40 -11.61 1.64
CA THR A 103 -3.41 -11.53 0.59
C THR A 103 -2.80 -10.90 -0.65
N VAL A 104 -3.12 -11.46 -1.82
CA VAL A 104 -2.84 -10.88 -3.14
C VAL A 104 -4.15 -10.34 -3.69
N LEU A 105 -4.21 -9.03 -3.87
CA LEU A 105 -5.35 -8.34 -4.46
C LEU A 105 -5.02 -7.96 -5.91
N VAL A 106 -5.96 -8.15 -6.83
CA VAL A 106 -5.79 -7.88 -8.26
C VAL A 106 -6.73 -6.77 -8.70
N GLY A 107 -6.16 -5.71 -9.29
CA GLY A 107 -6.90 -4.60 -9.91
C GLY A 107 -8.07 -4.09 -9.06
N GLU A 108 -9.29 -4.41 -9.47
CA GLU A 108 -10.54 -4.05 -8.77
C GLU A 108 -10.58 -4.46 -7.29
N GLU A 109 -9.92 -5.55 -6.89
CA GLU A 109 -9.90 -5.98 -5.49
C GLU A 109 -9.19 -4.97 -4.60
N THR A 110 -8.13 -4.29 -5.09
CA THR A 110 -7.45 -3.26 -4.30
C THR A 110 -8.31 -2.04 -4.09
N VAL A 111 -9.16 -1.71 -5.08
CA VAL A 111 -10.11 -0.60 -4.99
C VAL A 111 -11.23 -0.94 -4.01
N LYS A 112 -11.79 -2.14 -4.10
CA LYS A 112 -12.85 -2.61 -3.19
C LYS A 112 -12.41 -2.66 -1.73
N GLU A 113 -11.18 -3.07 -1.48
CA GLU A 113 -10.60 -3.08 -0.13
C GLU A 113 -10.24 -1.67 0.37
N GLY A 114 -10.25 -0.65 -0.49
CA GLY A 114 -9.94 0.74 -0.15
C GLY A 114 -8.43 1.04 -0.09
N LEU A 115 -7.61 0.20 -0.73
CA LEU A 115 -6.16 0.39 -0.82
C LEU A 115 -5.73 1.30 -1.96
N ILE A 116 -6.50 1.34 -3.06
CA ILE A 116 -6.24 2.16 -4.25
C ILE A 116 -7.55 2.87 -4.62
N ASP A 117 -7.46 4.07 -5.19
CA ASP A 117 -8.65 4.88 -5.48
C ASP A 117 -9.40 4.39 -6.72
N GLU A 118 -8.68 4.03 -7.79
CA GLU A 118 -9.31 3.68 -9.07
C GLU A 118 -8.49 2.68 -9.90
N VAL A 119 -9.17 1.88 -10.72
CA VAL A 119 -8.53 1.09 -11.77
C VAL A 119 -8.34 1.96 -13.02
N GLY A 120 -7.11 2.09 -13.50
CA GLY A 120 -6.81 2.95 -14.64
C GLY A 120 -5.40 2.80 -15.19
N GLY A 121 -5.19 3.34 -16.39
CA GLY A 121 -3.89 3.36 -17.05
C GLY A 121 -3.17 4.70 -16.88
N ILE A 122 -2.01 4.83 -17.54
CA ILE A 122 -1.22 6.06 -17.51
C ILE A 122 -1.99 7.29 -18.03
N LYS A 123 -2.89 7.08 -19.00
CA LYS A 123 -3.76 8.15 -19.50
C LYS A 123 -4.66 8.71 -18.40
N ASP A 124 -5.22 7.84 -17.58
CA ASP A 124 -6.13 8.22 -16.49
C ASP A 124 -5.35 8.90 -15.35
N ALA A 125 -4.19 8.36 -15.00
CA ALA A 125 -3.30 8.94 -14.00
C ALA A 125 -2.85 10.37 -14.38
N LEU A 126 -2.42 10.58 -15.65
CA LEU A 126 -2.03 11.90 -16.13
C LEU A 126 -3.22 12.87 -16.18
N ARG A 127 -4.38 12.41 -16.64
CA ARG A 127 -5.60 13.22 -16.64
C ARG A 127 -5.93 13.70 -15.22
N LYS A 128 -5.95 12.79 -14.25
CA LYS A 128 -6.25 13.09 -12.85
C LYS A 128 -5.24 14.08 -12.25
N LEU A 129 -3.95 13.91 -12.55
CA LEU A 129 -2.92 14.84 -12.11
C LEU A 129 -3.17 16.26 -12.64
N TYR A 130 -3.47 16.41 -13.93
CA TYR A 130 -3.76 17.72 -14.51
C TYR A 130 -5.03 18.35 -13.93
N GLU A 131 -6.09 17.57 -13.72
CA GLU A 131 -7.32 18.02 -13.06
C GLU A 131 -7.01 18.59 -11.66
N MET A 132 -6.25 17.87 -10.84
CA MET A 132 -5.86 18.32 -9.50
C MET A 132 -4.95 19.56 -9.54
N MET A 133 -4.04 19.64 -10.52
CA MET A 133 -3.19 20.82 -10.70
C MET A 133 -3.97 22.07 -11.09
N ASP A 134 -5.09 21.92 -11.80
CA ASP A 134 -5.95 23.04 -12.17
C ASP A 134 -6.86 23.46 -10.99
N GLU A 135 -7.33 22.51 -10.18
CA GLU A 135 -8.09 22.79 -8.94
C GLU A 135 -7.27 23.62 -7.93
N VAL A 136 -5.97 23.36 -7.80
CA VAL A 136 -5.09 24.10 -6.86
C VAL A 136 -4.79 25.53 -7.34
N LYS A 137 -4.94 25.82 -8.64
CA LYS A 137 -4.69 27.16 -9.21
C LYS A 137 -5.91 28.07 -9.21
N GLY A 138 -7.11 27.50 -9.05
CA GLY A 138 -8.39 28.24 -8.96
C GLY A 138 -8.63 28.78 -7.57
#